data_AF-A0AAX4HAV7-F1
#
_entry.id   AF-A0AAX4HAV7-F1
#
_cell.length_a   1.000
_cell.length_b   1.000
_cell.length_c   1.000
_cell.angle_alpha   90.00
_cell.angle_beta   90.00
_cell.angle_gamma   90.00
#
_symmetry.space_group_name_H-M   'P 1'
#
loop_
_entity.id
_entity.type
_entity.pdbx_description
1 polymer ?
#
loop_
_entity_poly.entity_id
_entity_poly.type
_entity_poly.pdbx_seq_one_letter_code
_entity_poly.pdbx_strand_id
1 'polypeptide(L)'
;MDPRLEEIIKDETNSFRLETRQMYVDLMTESDYEQHIDECVFVIGSSPAKKYASTILAALKKHGVVLLAAKGGLTSKLVAIVEIVKHSDVDVQKQLNRISLTDLLVNPEFRPEASTKNVKAFIAQSQETPQEVGDSIIGVPAADGKPRSEKSILSDVVKLIHGPKIYDVPTMTIVLCTNDHLIRNDFFTEQR
;
A
#
# COMPACT_ATOMS: atom_id res chain seq x y z
N MET A 1 -12.90 6.28 19.83
CA MET A 1 -12.99 6.69 18.43
C MET A 1 -14.13 5.86 17.80
N ASP A 2 -14.67 6.21 16.63
CA ASP A 2 -15.81 5.45 16.05
C ASP A 2 -15.34 4.01 15.75
N PRO A 3 -15.98 2.95 16.28
CA PRO A 3 -15.51 1.57 16.13
C PRO A 3 -15.32 1.14 14.66
N ARG A 4 -16.14 1.68 13.75
CA ARG A 4 -16.05 1.37 12.32
C ARG A 4 -14.85 2.03 11.65
N LEU A 5 -14.46 3.21 12.14
CA LEU A 5 -13.26 3.90 11.69
C LEU A 5 -12.00 3.14 12.17
N GLU A 6 -12.02 2.61 13.40
CA GLU A 6 -10.93 1.76 13.91
C GLU A 6 -10.78 0.47 13.09
N GLU A 7 -11.89 -0.16 12.71
CA GLU A 7 -11.91 -1.34 11.84
C GLU A 7 -11.30 -1.06 10.47
N ILE A 8 -11.73 0.00 9.77
CA ILE A 8 -11.18 0.36 8.45
C ILE A 8 -9.68 0.65 8.52
N ILE A 9 -9.21 1.38 9.53
CA ILE A 9 -7.77 1.67 9.67
C ILE A 9 -6.98 0.39 9.90
N LYS A 10 -7.53 -0.54 10.70
CA LYS A 10 -6.92 -1.84 10.94
C LYS A 10 -6.85 -2.66 9.66
N ASP A 11 -7.93 -2.67 8.87
CA ASP A 11 -8.00 -3.40 7.61
C ASP A 11 -7.05 -2.82 6.55
N GLU A 12 -7.03 -1.50 6.37
CA GLU A 12 -6.07 -0.82 5.47
C GLU A 12 -4.61 -1.09 5.90
N THR A 13 -4.35 -1.15 7.20
CA THR A 13 -3.01 -1.48 7.72
C THR A 13 -2.65 -2.93 7.47
N ASN A 14 -3.62 -3.84 7.62
CA ASN A 14 -3.43 -5.26 7.38
C ASN A 14 -3.26 -5.57 5.89
N SER A 15 -4.06 -4.96 5.01
CA SER A 15 -3.93 -5.11 3.54
C SER A 15 -2.53 -4.70 3.10
N PHE A 16 -2.08 -3.53 3.54
CA PHE A 16 -0.74 -3.05 3.21
C PHE A 16 0.36 -4.00 3.68
N ARG A 17 0.23 -4.57 4.88
CA ARG A 17 1.18 -5.58 5.40
C ARG A 17 1.16 -6.87 4.58
N LEU A 18 -0.02 -7.34 4.19
CA LEU A 18 -0.18 -8.56 3.40
C LEU A 18 0.43 -8.38 2.00
N GLU A 19 0.12 -7.27 1.33
CA GLU A 19 0.70 -6.91 0.03
C GLU A 19 2.22 -6.81 0.10
N THR A 20 2.75 -6.15 1.14
CA THR A 20 4.20 -6.04 1.37
C THR A 20 4.86 -7.41 1.55
N ARG A 21 4.21 -8.32 2.28
CA ARG A 21 4.71 -9.69 2.49
C ARG A 21 4.65 -10.51 1.21
N GLN A 22 3.56 -10.40 0.45
CA GLN A 22 3.42 -11.08 -0.83
C GLN A 22 4.50 -10.63 -1.81
N MET A 23 4.76 -9.32 -1.88
CA MET A 23 5.84 -8.76 -2.70
C MET A 23 7.21 -9.34 -2.35
N TYR A 24 7.51 -9.53 -1.07
CA TYR A 24 8.74 -10.19 -0.63
C TYR A 24 8.79 -11.64 -1.11
N VAL A 25 7.71 -12.39 -0.93
CA VAL A 25 7.60 -13.80 -1.37
C VAL A 25 7.83 -13.92 -2.87
N ASP A 26 7.18 -13.08 -3.67
CA ASP A 26 7.31 -13.08 -5.13
C ASP A 26 8.77 -12.82 -5.53
N LEU A 27 9.39 -11.80 -4.96
CA LEU A 27 10.79 -11.45 -5.24
C LEU A 27 11.78 -12.55 -4.83
N MET A 28 11.57 -13.17 -3.66
CA MET A 28 12.43 -14.26 -3.19
C MET A 28 12.28 -15.51 -4.04
N THR A 29 11.05 -15.82 -4.48
CA THR A 29 10.75 -16.96 -5.36
C THR A 29 11.46 -16.82 -6.70
N GLU A 30 11.44 -15.62 -7.28
CA GLU A 30 12.13 -15.34 -8.54
C GLU A 30 13.66 -15.33 -8.41
N SER A 31 14.18 -15.01 -7.23
CA SER A 31 15.63 -14.86 -6.97
C SER A 31 16.27 -16.09 -6.29
N ASP A 32 15.53 -17.18 -6.12
CA ASP A 32 15.95 -18.43 -5.45
C ASP A 32 16.47 -18.23 -4.01
N TYR A 33 15.78 -17.37 -3.25
CA TYR A 33 16.06 -17.13 -1.83
C TYR A 33 15.15 -17.92 -0.90
N GLU A 34 15.70 -18.31 0.25
CA GLU A 34 14.87 -18.81 1.36
C GLU A 34 14.00 -17.69 1.93
N GLN A 35 12.72 -17.99 2.13
CA GLN A 35 11.71 -17.01 2.52
C GLN A 35 11.62 -16.90 4.05
N HIS A 36 12.16 -15.81 4.61
CA HIS A 36 12.10 -15.52 6.05
C HIS A 36 11.20 -14.31 6.34
N ILE A 37 9.91 -14.42 6.00
CA ILE A 37 8.96 -13.28 5.97
C ILE A 37 8.95 -12.49 7.28
N ASP A 38 8.86 -13.17 8.43
CA ASP A 38 8.72 -12.50 9.74
C ASP A 38 10.02 -11.84 10.23
N GLU A 39 11.16 -12.21 9.64
CA GLU A 39 12.48 -11.66 10.00
C GLU A 39 12.98 -10.63 8.98
N CYS A 40 12.51 -10.69 7.73
CA CYS A 40 13.04 -9.91 6.61
C CYS A 40 12.09 -8.83 6.09
N VAL A 41 10.81 -8.82 6.51
CA VAL A 41 9.83 -7.83 6.07
C VAL A 41 9.53 -6.81 7.16
N PHE A 42 9.83 -5.53 6.88
CA PHE A 42 9.68 -4.43 7.82
C PHE A 42 8.71 -3.36 7.33
N VAL A 43 7.54 -3.27 7.95
CA VAL A 43 6.62 -2.14 7.75
C VAL A 43 6.93 -1.04 8.75
N ILE A 44 7.43 0.09 8.26
CA ILE A 44 7.87 1.20 9.10
C ILE A 44 6.67 1.93 9.68
N GLY A 45 6.58 1.92 11.01
CA GLY A 45 5.56 2.62 11.79
C GLY A 45 6.14 3.74 12.67
N SER A 46 5.47 4.00 13.79
CA SER A 46 5.81 5.09 14.71
C SER A 46 7.09 4.86 15.53
N SER A 47 7.55 3.61 15.71
CA SER A 47 8.72 3.28 16.55
C SER A 47 10.02 4.00 16.10
N PRO A 48 10.96 4.31 17.00
CA PRO A 48 12.16 5.10 16.66
C PRO A 48 12.99 4.51 15.50
N ALA A 49 13.54 5.36 14.64
CA ALA A 49 14.34 4.94 13.48
C ALA A 49 15.53 4.05 13.85
N LYS A 50 16.22 4.36 14.96
CA LYS A 50 17.35 3.55 15.46
C LYS A 50 16.96 2.10 15.77
N LYS A 51 15.75 1.87 16.30
CA LYS A 51 15.25 0.52 16.61
C LYS A 51 14.99 -0.28 15.34
N TYR A 52 14.44 0.36 14.32
CA TYR A 52 14.32 -0.27 13.01
C TYR A 52 15.70 -0.61 12.46
N ALA A 53 16.61 0.37 12.38
CA ALA A 53 17.94 0.19 11.81
C ALA A 53 18.71 -0.98 12.47
N SER A 54 18.69 -1.09 13.80
CA SER A 54 19.36 -2.21 14.50
C SER A 54 18.76 -3.58 14.14
N THR A 55 17.44 -3.66 14.00
CA THR A 55 16.74 -4.92 13.68
C THR A 55 16.97 -5.31 12.23
N ILE A 56 16.91 -4.34 11.32
CA ILE A 56 17.17 -4.51 9.89
C ILE A 56 18.61 -4.95 9.66
N LEU A 57 19.58 -4.34 10.35
CA LEU A 57 20.99 -4.75 10.25
C LEU A 57 21.19 -6.20 10.69
N ALA A 58 20.54 -6.62 11.78
CA ALA A 58 20.62 -8.01 12.24
C ALA A 58 20.02 -8.99 11.22
N ALA A 59 18.85 -8.66 10.67
CA ALA A 59 18.20 -9.46 9.63
C ALA A 59 19.05 -9.52 8.35
N LEU A 60 19.60 -8.39 7.91
CA LEU A 60 20.42 -8.30 6.71
C LEU A 60 21.73 -9.09 6.85
N LYS A 61 22.38 -9.08 8.03
CA LYS A 61 23.55 -9.91 8.31
C LYS A 61 23.23 -11.41 8.32
N LYS A 62 22.04 -11.79 8.80
CA LYS A 62 21.62 -13.19 8.94
C LYS A 62 21.13 -13.78 7.62
N HIS A 63 20.32 -13.04 6.87
CA HIS A 63 19.56 -13.53 5.72
C HIS A 63 20.03 -12.95 4.38
N GLY A 64 20.86 -11.91 4.40
CA GLY A 64 21.41 -11.28 3.19
C GLY A 64 20.44 -10.44 2.37
N VAL A 65 19.13 -10.47 2.68
CA VAL A 65 18.10 -9.69 1.99
C VAL A 65 16.98 -9.29 2.94
N VAL A 66 16.51 -8.05 2.80
CA VAL A 66 15.38 -7.51 3.58
C VAL A 66 14.51 -6.62 2.69
N LEU A 67 13.20 -6.59 2.96
CA LEU A 67 12.24 -5.70 2.35
C LEU A 67 11.68 -4.74 3.39
N LEU A 68 11.68 -3.46 3.06
CA LEU A 68 11.20 -2.39 3.91
C LEU A 68 10.10 -1.61 3.19
N ALA A 69 8.99 -1.34 3.86
CA ALA A 69 7.88 -0.59 3.26
C ALA A 69 7.32 0.47 4.21
N ALA A 70 6.87 1.58 3.64
CA ALA A 70 6.23 2.67 4.37
C ALA A 70 5.19 3.39 3.49
N LYS A 71 4.22 4.02 4.14
CA LYS A 71 3.17 4.83 3.49
C LYS A 71 3.06 6.23 4.09
N GLY A 72 2.62 7.20 3.28
CA GLY A 72 2.41 8.59 3.66
C GLY A 72 3.68 9.27 4.20
N GLY A 73 3.53 10.10 5.23
CA GLY A 73 4.66 10.78 5.88
C GLY A 73 5.77 9.87 6.43
N LEU A 74 5.53 8.56 6.58
CA LEU A 74 6.54 7.60 7.06
C LEU A 74 7.56 7.20 5.98
N THR A 75 7.32 7.52 4.72
CA THR A 75 8.27 7.27 3.61
C THR A 75 9.60 8.00 3.82
N SER A 76 9.57 9.24 4.31
CA SER A 76 10.78 10.00 4.65
C SER A 76 11.62 9.30 5.73
N LYS A 77 10.96 8.71 6.72
CA LYS A 77 11.59 7.94 7.79
C LYS A 77 12.18 6.63 7.29
N LEU A 78 11.50 5.95 6.36
CA LEU A 78 12.03 4.76 5.69
C LEU A 78 13.37 5.09 5.01
N VAL A 79 13.44 6.16 4.23
CA VAL A 79 14.67 6.59 3.57
C VAL A 79 15.78 6.86 4.59
N ALA A 80 15.47 7.58 5.68
CA ALA A 80 16.44 7.83 6.73
C ALA A 80 16.96 6.53 7.40
N ILE A 81 16.09 5.55 7.63
CA ILE A 81 16.48 4.25 8.17
C ILE A 81 17.40 3.51 7.20
N VAL A 82 17.06 3.47 5.91
CA VAL A 82 17.88 2.83 4.87
C VAL A 82 19.27 3.46 4.80
N GLU A 83 19.37 4.79 4.84
CA GLU A 83 20.66 5.46 4.83
C GLU A 83 21.49 5.16 6.09
N ILE A 84 20.87 5.06 7.28
CA ILE A 84 21.58 4.60 8.49
C ILE A 84 22.13 3.19 8.30
N VAL A 85 21.34 2.28 7.74
CA VAL A 85 21.74 0.89 7.49
C VAL A 85 22.92 0.82 6.51
N LYS A 86 22.87 1.60 5.42
CA LYS A 86 23.95 1.66 4.41
C LYS A 86 25.26 2.25 4.91
N HIS A 87 25.20 3.19 5.86
CA HIS A 87 26.40 3.76 6.49
C HIS A 87 26.92 2.92 7.68
N SER A 88 26.33 1.75 7.92
CA SER A 88 26.79 0.82 8.96
C SER A 88 27.87 -0.12 8.43
N ASP A 89 28.20 -1.16 9.19
CA ASP A 89 29.23 -2.14 8.88
C ASP A 89 28.80 -3.26 7.89
N VAL A 90 27.63 -3.11 7.26
CA VAL A 90 27.09 -4.08 6.29
C VAL A 90 27.30 -3.56 4.88
N ASP A 91 27.95 -4.36 4.05
CA ASP A 91 28.12 -4.07 2.62
C ASP A 91 26.81 -4.33 1.86
N VAL A 92 26.04 -3.27 1.63
CA VAL A 92 24.82 -3.33 0.80
C VAL A 92 25.24 -3.23 -0.66
N GLN A 93 25.19 -4.36 -1.36
CA GLN A 93 25.60 -4.44 -2.76
C GLN A 93 24.49 -4.01 -3.72
N LYS A 94 23.23 -4.24 -3.34
CA LYS A 94 22.08 -3.99 -4.22
C LYS A 94 20.90 -3.39 -3.47
N GLN A 95 20.25 -2.43 -4.11
CA GLN A 95 19.05 -1.77 -3.63
C GLN A 95 18.01 -1.69 -4.76
N LEU A 96 16.80 -2.19 -4.51
CA LEU A 96 15.66 -2.03 -5.42
C LEU A 96 14.64 -1.11 -4.75
N ASN A 97 14.18 -0.09 -5.49
CA ASN A 97 13.23 0.90 -4.99
C ASN A 97 11.95 0.86 -5.84
N ARG A 98 10.79 0.86 -5.18
CA ARG A 98 9.49 1.06 -5.79
C ARG A 98 8.77 2.18 -5.07
N ILE A 99 8.16 3.07 -5.85
CA ILE A 99 7.28 4.12 -5.37
C ILE A 99 5.94 3.93 -6.08
N SER A 100 4.85 3.99 -5.34
CA SER A 100 3.49 3.87 -5.86
C SER A 100 2.54 4.77 -5.08
N LEU A 101 1.34 4.96 -5.59
CA LEU A 101 0.23 5.53 -4.84
C LEU A 101 -0.64 4.40 -4.28
N THR A 102 -1.13 4.59 -3.07
CA THR A 102 -2.08 3.68 -2.42
C THR A 102 -3.32 4.46 -2.04
N ASP A 103 -4.45 3.96 -2.51
CA ASP A 103 -5.77 4.52 -2.24
C ASP A 103 -6.18 4.22 -0.80
N LEU A 104 -6.46 5.25 -0.01
CA LEU A 104 -6.97 5.12 1.35
C LEU A 104 -8.30 5.87 1.53
N LEU A 105 -9.19 5.32 2.37
CA LEU A 105 -10.41 5.98 2.81
C LEU A 105 -10.16 6.94 3.98
N VAL A 106 -9.07 6.72 4.71
CA VAL A 106 -8.65 7.57 5.82
C VAL A 106 -7.42 8.37 5.42
N ASN A 107 -7.48 9.69 5.60
CA ASN A 107 -6.34 10.53 5.28
C ASN A 107 -5.25 10.38 6.36
N PRO A 108 -4.04 9.91 6.02
CA PRO A 108 -2.99 9.66 7.00
C PRO A 108 -2.34 10.94 7.56
N GLU A 109 -2.49 12.09 6.90
CA GLU A 109 -1.95 13.38 7.33
C GLU A 109 -2.86 14.09 8.34
N PHE A 110 -4.12 13.66 8.44
CA PHE A 110 -5.07 14.21 9.39
C PHE A 110 -5.33 13.25 10.55
N ARG A 111 -5.91 13.80 11.62
CA ARG A 111 -6.46 12.97 12.70
C ARG A 111 -7.57 12.07 12.12
N PRO A 112 -7.59 10.76 12.43
CA PRO A 112 -8.58 9.83 11.90
C PRO A 112 -10.03 10.32 12.01
N GLU A 113 -10.36 11.04 13.08
CA GLU A 113 -11.69 11.57 13.34
C GLU A 113 -12.18 12.52 12.23
N ALA A 114 -11.26 13.16 11.49
CA ALA A 114 -11.58 14.00 10.34
C ALA A 114 -12.14 13.18 9.16
N SER A 115 -11.82 11.89 9.07
CA SER A 115 -12.31 10.98 8.04
C SER A 115 -13.63 10.30 8.41
N THR A 116 -14.20 10.54 9.60
CA THR A 116 -15.45 9.90 10.05
C THR A 116 -16.62 10.13 9.09
N LYS A 117 -16.76 11.35 8.53
CA LYS A 117 -17.80 11.65 7.54
C LYS A 117 -17.59 10.87 6.24
N ASN A 118 -16.33 10.69 5.86
CA ASN A 118 -15.93 9.99 4.66
C ASN A 118 -16.25 8.49 4.73
N VAL A 119 -15.87 7.88 5.86
CA VAL A 119 -16.18 6.49 6.18
C VAL A 119 -17.68 6.24 6.21
N LYS A 120 -18.46 7.15 6.81
CA LYS A 120 -19.92 7.04 6.82
C LYS A 120 -20.53 7.08 5.42
N ALA A 121 -20.01 7.93 4.53
CA ALA A 121 -20.43 7.97 3.13
C ALA A 121 -20.10 6.67 2.39
N PHE A 122 -18.90 6.10 2.60
CA PHE A 122 -18.50 4.82 2.02
C PHE A 122 -19.43 3.66 2.43
N ILE A 123 -19.75 3.57 3.71
CA ILE A 123 -20.62 2.52 4.24
C ILE A 123 -22.06 2.68 3.74
N ALA A 124 -22.58 3.90 3.72
CA ALA A 124 -23.93 4.17 3.22
C ALA A 124 -24.08 3.73 1.75
N GLN A 125 -23.06 3.98 0.92
CA GLN A 125 -23.04 3.49 -0.47
C GLN A 125 -22.97 1.96 -0.56
N SER A 126 -22.18 1.31 0.31
CA SER A 126 -22.05 -0.15 0.33
C SER A 126 -23.33 -0.87 0.75
N GLN A 127 -24.20 -0.21 1.51
CA GLN A 127 -25.50 -0.74 1.92
C GLN A 127 -26.61 -0.53 0.87
N GLU A 128 -26.38 0.34 -0.13
CA GLU A 128 -27.39 0.69 -1.13
C GLU A 128 -27.31 -0.13 -2.44
N THR A 129 -26.33 -1.03 -2.65
CA THR A 129 -26.25 -1.84 -3.88
C THR A 129 -25.58 -3.22 -3.71
N PRO A 130 -26.28 -4.31 -4.04
CA PRO A 130 -25.75 -5.39 -4.86
C PRO A 130 -26.17 -5.11 -6.32
N GLN A 131 -25.37 -4.38 -7.08
CA GLN A 131 -25.58 -4.25 -8.53
C GLN A 131 -24.25 -4.11 -9.26
N GLU A 132 -24.07 -5.02 -10.21
CA GLU A 132 -22.91 -5.23 -11.06
C GLU A 132 -22.36 -3.91 -11.63
N VAL A 133 -21.17 -3.51 -11.18
CA VAL A 133 -20.39 -2.47 -11.85
C VAL A 133 -19.68 -3.14 -13.02
N GLY A 134 -20.45 -3.48 -14.05
CA GLY A 134 -19.96 -3.88 -15.36
C GLY A 134 -19.89 -2.66 -16.28
N ASP A 135 -18.66 -2.29 -16.65
CA ASP A 135 -18.23 -1.52 -17.82
C ASP A 135 -18.94 -0.23 -18.29
N SER A 136 -18.09 0.73 -18.65
CA SER A 136 -18.29 1.85 -19.58
C SER A 136 -18.96 3.12 -19.07
N ILE A 137 -18.12 4.07 -18.66
CA ILE A 137 -18.43 5.52 -18.61
C ILE A 137 -18.36 6.17 -20.01
N ILE A 138 -18.01 5.44 -21.08
CA ILE A 138 -17.94 6.01 -22.43
C ILE A 138 -18.93 5.31 -23.36
N GLY A 139 -20.15 5.85 -23.45
CA GLY A 139 -20.93 5.92 -24.69
C GLY A 139 -21.16 4.63 -25.50
N VAL A 140 -21.23 3.45 -24.89
CA VAL A 140 -21.71 2.24 -25.59
C VAL A 140 -23.10 1.90 -25.06
N PRO A 141 -24.12 1.77 -25.92
CA PRO A 141 -25.45 1.35 -25.48
C PRO A 141 -25.37 -0.05 -24.88
N ALA A 142 -26.06 -0.28 -23.76
CA ALA A 142 -26.25 -1.61 -23.22
C ALA A 142 -26.81 -2.53 -24.32
N ALA A 143 -26.37 -3.79 -24.35
CA ALA A 143 -26.76 -4.81 -25.34
C ALA A 143 -28.29 -5.02 -25.45
N ASP A 144 -29.05 -4.46 -24.52
CA ASP A 144 -30.49 -4.66 -24.37
C ASP A 144 -31.32 -3.48 -24.91
N GLY A 145 -30.69 -2.44 -25.48
CA GLY A 145 -31.37 -1.35 -26.17
C GLY A 145 -32.34 -0.50 -25.32
N LYS A 146 -32.36 -0.68 -23.99
CA LYS A 146 -33.20 0.13 -23.10
C LYS A 146 -32.45 1.39 -22.65
N PRO A 147 -33.03 2.59 -22.82
CA PRO A 147 -32.45 3.80 -22.28
C PRO A 147 -32.37 3.69 -20.75
N ARG A 148 -31.16 3.86 -20.18
CA ARG A 148 -31.02 4.06 -18.73
C ARG A 148 -31.83 5.30 -18.37
N SER A 149 -32.70 5.18 -17.35
CA SER A 149 -33.51 6.33 -16.92
C SER A 149 -32.58 7.45 -16.45
N GLU A 150 -32.89 8.71 -16.79
CA GLU A 150 -32.13 9.89 -16.38
C GLU A 150 -31.90 9.96 -14.85
N LYS A 151 -32.79 9.34 -14.06
CA LYS A 151 -32.65 9.22 -12.60
C LYS A 151 -31.49 8.33 -12.16
N SER A 152 -31.16 7.27 -12.90
CA SER A 152 -30.01 6.41 -12.61
C SER A 152 -28.71 7.17 -12.92
N ILE A 153 -28.64 7.86 -14.05
CA ILE A 153 -27.46 8.63 -14.46
C ILE A 153 -27.21 9.78 -13.48
N LEU A 154 -28.25 10.51 -13.07
CA LEU A 154 -28.14 11.56 -12.05
C LEU A 154 -27.75 11.00 -10.68
N SER A 155 -28.25 9.81 -10.30
CA SER A 155 -27.84 9.15 -9.06
C SER A 155 -26.36 8.76 -9.09
N ASP A 156 -25.87 8.23 -10.22
CA ASP A 156 -24.48 7.84 -10.39
C ASP A 156 -23.55 9.07 -10.39
N VAL A 157 -23.96 10.17 -11.05
CA VAL A 157 -23.24 11.45 -11.02
C VAL A 157 -23.25 12.07 -9.62
N VAL A 158 -24.38 12.04 -8.91
CA VAL A 158 -24.47 12.54 -7.53
C VAL A 158 -23.61 11.70 -6.58
N LYS A 159 -23.57 10.37 -6.76
CA LYS A 159 -22.69 9.45 -6.02
C LYS A 159 -21.21 9.69 -6.32
N LEU A 160 -20.86 10.06 -7.56
CA LEU A 160 -19.50 10.43 -7.93
C LEU A 160 -19.07 11.77 -7.30
N ILE A 161 -20.00 12.74 -7.20
CA ILE A 161 -19.73 14.08 -6.65
C ILE A 161 -19.73 14.09 -5.11
N HIS A 162 -20.60 13.30 -4.46
CA HIS A 162 -20.79 13.26 -3.00
C HIS A 162 -20.30 11.96 -2.35
N GLY A 163 -19.63 11.10 -3.11
CA GLY A 163 -19.12 9.83 -2.64
C GLY A 163 -17.97 9.96 -1.64
N PRO A 164 -17.56 8.83 -1.06
CA PRO A 164 -16.38 8.80 -0.22
C PRO A 164 -15.18 9.27 -1.03
N LYS A 165 -14.47 10.25 -0.47
CA LYS A 165 -13.16 10.70 -0.95
C LYS A 165 -12.17 9.56 -0.78
N ILE A 166 -11.45 9.24 -1.83
CA ILE A 166 -10.28 8.37 -1.79
C ILE A 166 -9.05 9.27 -1.78
N TYR A 167 -8.10 8.97 -0.90
CA TYR A 167 -6.85 9.69 -0.76
C TYR A 167 -5.72 8.89 -1.39
N ASP A 168 -5.01 9.50 -2.33
CA ASP A 168 -3.82 8.90 -2.92
C ASP A 168 -2.63 9.16 -1.99
N VAL A 169 -2.08 8.09 -1.42
CA VAL A 169 -1.01 8.19 -0.43
C VAL A 169 0.27 7.60 -1.00
N PRO A 170 1.41 8.32 -0.92
CA PRO A 170 2.67 7.80 -1.41
C PRO A 170 3.10 6.59 -0.58
N THR A 171 3.40 5.51 -1.27
CA THR A 171 3.90 4.26 -0.69
C THR A 171 5.27 4.00 -1.30
N MET A 172 6.22 3.65 -0.45
CA MET A 172 7.58 3.34 -0.86
C MET A 172 7.96 1.98 -0.32
N THR A 173 8.52 1.14 -1.19
CA THR A 173 9.11 -0.14 -0.84
C THR A 173 10.57 -0.17 -1.30
N ILE A 174 11.46 -0.60 -0.41
CA ILE A 174 12.89 -0.69 -0.65
C ILE A 174 13.34 -2.09 -0.27
N VAL A 175 14.07 -2.74 -1.17
CA VAL A 175 14.74 -4.01 -0.89
C VAL A 175 16.23 -3.74 -0.80
N LEU A 176 16.87 -4.23 0.26
CA LEU A 176 18.32 -4.18 0.43
C LEU A 176 18.87 -5.59 0.40
N CYS A 177 20.00 -5.77 -0.27
CA CYS A 177 20.67 -7.05 -0.38
C CYS A 177 22.19 -6.90 -0.28
N THR A 178 22.83 -7.86 0.39
CA THR A 178 24.29 -7.92 0.56
C THR A 178 24.99 -8.74 -0.52
N ASN A 179 24.26 -9.24 -1.51
CA ASN A 179 24.82 -9.93 -2.66
C ASN A 179 24.13 -9.45 -3.96
N ASP A 180 24.69 -9.81 -5.12
CA ASP A 180 24.17 -9.38 -6.43
C ASP A 180 23.17 -10.38 -7.07
N HIS A 181 22.85 -11.48 -6.38
CA HIS A 181 21.96 -12.53 -6.92
C HIS A 181 20.48 -12.13 -6.96
N LEU A 182 20.11 -11.01 -6.34
CA LEU A 182 18.73 -10.53 -6.35
C LEU A 182 18.33 -10.17 -7.80
N ILE A 183 17.38 -10.91 -8.36
CA ILE A 183 16.86 -10.66 -9.71
C ILE A 183 15.83 -9.54 -9.61
N ARG A 184 15.98 -8.53 -10.47
CA ARG A 184 14.99 -7.47 -10.58
C ARG A 184 13.80 -8.02 -11.35
N ASN A 185 12.66 -8.15 -10.70
CA ASN A 185 11.43 -8.60 -11.34
C ASN A 185 10.62 -7.45 -11.94
N ASP A 186 9.59 -7.82 -12.70
CA ASP A 186 8.66 -6.89 -13.34
C ASP A 186 7.98 -5.95 -12.34
N PHE A 187 7.86 -6.41 -11.09
CA PHE A 187 7.30 -5.64 -9.99
C PHE A 187 8.09 -4.36 -9.65
N PHE A 188 9.40 -4.31 -9.90
CA PHE A 188 10.23 -3.10 -9.73
C PHE A 188 10.47 -2.34 -11.04
N THR A 189 9.77 -2.66 -12.13
CA THR A 189 9.91 -1.97 -13.44
C THR A 189 8.69 -1.19 -13.89
N GLU A 190 7.48 -1.47 -13.41
CA GLU A 190 6.32 -0.62 -13.74
C GLU A 190 6.33 0.69 -12.94
N GLN A 191 6.92 1.74 -13.53
CA GLN A 191 6.45 3.10 -13.32
C GLN A 191 5.29 3.33 -14.31
N ARG A 192 4.07 3.50 -13.80
CA ARG A 192 2.98 4.13 -14.55
C ARG A 192 2.72 5.51 -13.95
#